data_AF-A0AAU7C998-F1
#
_entry.id   AF-A0AAU7C998-F1
#
_cell.length_a   1.000
_cell.length_b   1.000
_cell.length_c   1.000
_cell.angle_alpha   90.00
_cell.angle_beta   90.00
_cell.angle_gamma   90.00
#
_symmetry.space_group_name_H-M   'P 1'
#
loop_
_entity.id
_entity.type
_entity.pdbx_description
1 polymer ?
#
loop_
_entity_poly.entity_id
_entity_poly.type
_entity_poly.pdbx_seq_one_letter_code
_entity_poly.pdbx_strand_id
1 'polypeptide(L)'
;MHIGLSLRGAMACVLLALVPSTREVVAAEAVRPVPLGGSLGGQTGDQSYGVYVPTRHGGTLTIKAGAGTIEALTGPDGRPRTNGQDLGGPNAQGWYTFKVSGVGPGKPYAVETAFVQVGQAARMPWNYYYWPTKGDSIHEPWSGGNGRVDTPSPAGDDLMVVAYGASIAPGQDIILPGPNGLLESRPAPGDTSTWFPNLYDDLTFLGADGVSYQTPAPLLKFDQLFGLSSRSWEAAYSQTQGIQRWPGHCLGGAIASIMLNEPQPAPGAGMSRDELKALWAELGENHLNHRIGDNANNIPAGPPRPGSDACDLYVPRFHAMLERHIRARKQALLGNLRAFPPTGGPDEVWNHGIGKYTASFHVIPGAGARRVRIELELVANTGSNLNDQDPKPRINNYEYILVYGVDGEVDESAVALCDWLAVGGDALYAPLNILEVAESRWQGHNPMVTEANVRALDASNGGGAKFTGAAPTFRPVATNEASRSPLAFPPMTGGDSAPPRIADSIPTPPRRGLFRFGRD
;
A
#
# COMPACT_ATOMS: atom_id res chain seq x y z
N MET A 1 -9.09 -50.65 -34.18
CA MET A 1 -8.58 -51.54 -33.12
C MET A 1 -9.76 -51.87 -32.22
N HIS A 2 -10.39 -53.02 -32.46
CA HIS A 2 -11.45 -53.60 -31.62
C HIS A 2 -10.82 -54.55 -30.61
N ILE A 3 -11.40 -54.63 -29.39
CA ILE A 3 -11.45 -55.71 -28.38
C ILE A 3 -12.01 -54.99 -27.12
N GLY A 4 -13.02 -55.42 -26.35
CA GLY A 4 -13.87 -56.61 -26.32
C GLY A 4 -14.70 -56.53 -25.03
N LEU A 5 -15.99 -56.89 -25.09
CA LEU A 5 -16.87 -57.08 -23.93
C LEU A 5 -16.43 -58.29 -23.09
N SER A 6 -16.63 -58.22 -21.76
CA SER A 6 -16.99 -59.40 -20.97
C SER A 6 -17.94 -59.05 -19.83
N LEU A 7 -19.09 -59.73 -19.88
CA LEU A 7 -20.19 -59.80 -18.92
C LEU A 7 -19.89 -60.89 -17.87
N ARG A 8 -20.31 -60.68 -16.60
CA ARG A 8 -20.96 -61.64 -15.64
C ARG A 8 -20.39 -61.67 -14.21
N GLY A 9 -21.33 -61.63 -13.26
CA GLY A 9 -21.26 -62.23 -11.90
C GLY A 9 -21.08 -61.21 -10.77
N ALA A 10 -21.86 -61.16 -9.68
CA ALA A 10 -23.00 -61.93 -9.21
C ALA A 10 -23.80 -61.06 -8.21
N MET A 11 -25.13 -61.12 -8.27
CA MET A 11 -25.99 -60.58 -7.20
C MET A 11 -25.91 -61.50 -5.98
N ALA A 12 -25.50 -60.95 -4.83
CA ALA A 12 -25.73 -61.55 -3.53
C ALA A 12 -26.75 -60.69 -2.77
N CYS A 13 -28.01 -61.13 -2.79
CA CYS A 13 -29.04 -60.62 -1.89
C CYS A 13 -28.81 -61.20 -0.50
N VAL A 14 -28.26 -60.39 0.41
CA VAL A 14 -28.24 -60.70 1.84
C VAL A 14 -29.52 -60.17 2.47
N LEU A 15 -30.44 -61.09 2.77
CA LEU A 15 -31.60 -60.88 3.63
C LEU A 15 -31.11 -60.88 5.08
N LEU A 16 -30.84 -59.69 5.62
CA LEU A 16 -30.62 -59.48 7.06
C LEU A 16 -31.98 -59.28 7.75
N ALA A 17 -32.23 -60.12 8.76
CA ALA A 17 -33.41 -60.11 9.58
C ALA A 17 -33.59 -58.75 10.29
N LEU A 18 -34.78 -58.18 10.12
CA LEU A 18 -35.24 -56.96 10.77
C LEU A 18 -35.48 -57.22 12.26
N VAL A 19 -34.60 -56.74 13.12
CA VAL A 19 -34.90 -56.47 14.53
C VAL A 19 -35.42 -55.03 14.59
N PRO A 20 -36.64 -54.76 15.09
CA PRO A 20 -37.15 -53.40 15.23
C PRO A 20 -36.38 -52.70 16.34
N SER A 21 -35.31 -52.00 15.97
CA SER A 21 -34.69 -51.01 16.85
C SER A 21 -35.65 -49.83 16.94
N THR A 22 -36.35 -49.72 18.07
CA THR A 22 -37.04 -48.50 18.49
C THR A 22 -36.00 -47.44 18.84
N ARG A 23 -35.20 -47.01 17.86
CA ARG A 23 -34.54 -45.71 17.93
C ARG A 23 -35.62 -44.70 17.62
N GLU A 24 -36.07 -43.97 18.64
CA GLU A 24 -36.77 -42.72 18.44
C GLU A 24 -35.96 -41.90 17.44
N VAL A 25 -36.50 -41.76 16.23
CA VAL A 25 -35.99 -40.81 15.26
C VAL A 25 -36.38 -39.45 15.82
N VAL A 26 -35.52 -38.90 16.67
CA VAL A 26 -35.63 -37.52 17.12
C VAL A 26 -35.59 -36.69 15.85
N ALA A 27 -36.75 -36.12 15.47
CA ALA A 27 -36.85 -35.25 14.32
C ALA A 27 -35.77 -34.17 14.46
N ALA A 28 -34.85 -34.09 13.49
CA ALA A 28 -33.78 -33.10 13.52
C ALA A 28 -34.42 -31.72 13.67
N GLU A 29 -34.10 -31.02 14.77
CA GLU A 29 -34.65 -29.71 15.07
C GLU A 29 -34.37 -28.78 13.88
N ALA A 30 -35.41 -28.13 13.35
CA ALA A 30 -35.28 -27.30 12.16
C ALA A 30 -34.43 -26.06 12.48
N VAL A 31 -33.27 -25.94 11.83
CA VAL A 31 -32.35 -24.81 11.98
C VAL A 31 -32.85 -23.62 11.15
N ARG A 32 -33.05 -22.47 11.80
CA ARG A 32 -33.49 -21.23 11.12
C ARG A 32 -32.30 -20.37 10.69
N PRO A 33 -32.18 -20.00 9.40
CA PRO A 33 -31.04 -19.20 8.93
C PRO A 33 -31.11 -17.76 9.42
N VAL A 34 -29.98 -17.23 9.91
CA VAL A 34 -29.77 -15.83 10.28
C VAL A 34 -28.78 -15.21 9.30
N PRO A 35 -29.05 -14.01 8.74
CA PRO A 35 -28.15 -13.38 7.79
C PRO A 35 -26.81 -12.99 8.46
N LEU A 36 -25.69 -13.30 7.80
CA LEU A 36 -24.36 -12.86 8.20
C LEU A 36 -24.29 -11.33 8.16
N GLY A 37 -23.87 -10.70 9.26
CA GLY A 37 -23.77 -9.24 9.34
C GLY A 37 -25.14 -8.53 9.36
N GLY A 38 -26.20 -9.24 9.75
CA GLY A 38 -27.58 -8.74 9.79
C GLY A 38 -28.38 -9.26 10.97
N SER A 39 -29.70 -9.05 10.93
CA SER A 39 -30.61 -9.43 12.02
C SER A 39 -31.83 -10.20 11.52
N LEU A 40 -32.38 -11.04 12.39
CA LEU A 40 -33.61 -11.80 12.19
C LEU A 40 -34.56 -11.51 13.37
N GLY A 41 -35.57 -10.67 13.13
CA GLY A 41 -36.57 -10.26 14.13
C GLY A 41 -37.79 -11.18 14.22
N GLY A 42 -38.65 -10.92 15.22
CA GLY A 42 -39.95 -11.60 15.37
C GLY A 42 -39.85 -13.07 15.80
N GLN A 43 -38.75 -13.43 16.47
CA GLN A 43 -38.52 -14.79 16.97
C GLN A 43 -39.24 -14.99 18.30
N THR A 44 -39.72 -16.21 18.59
CA THR A 44 -40.37 -16.52 19.88
C THR A 44 -40.00 -17.93 20.34
N GLY A 45 -39.92 -18.11 21.66
CA GLY A 45 -39.53 -19.37 22.28
C GLY A 45 -38.08 -19.78 22.01
N ASP A 46 -37.72 -20.95 22.52
CA ASP A 46 -36.42 -21.55 22.30
C ASP A 46 -36.33 -22.11 20.87
N GLN A 47 -35.29 -21.75 20.14
CA GLN A 47 -35.11 -22.15 18.75
C GLN A 47 -33.63 -22.36 18.39
N SER A 48 -33.42 -23.24 17.41
CA SER A 48 -32.11 -23.46 16.79
C SER A 48 -31.93 -22.58 15.55
N TYR A 49 -30.75 -21.99 15.43
CA TYR A 49 -30.37 -21.03 14.39
C TYR A 49 -29.09 -21.45 13.69
N GLY A 50 -28.91 -20.96 12.47
CA GLY A 50 -27.72 -21.18 11.67
C GLY A 50 -27.26 -19.91 10.96
N VAL A 51 -25.96 -19.64 10.94
CA VAL A 51 -25.35 -18.57 10.14
C VAL A 51 -24.24 -19.16 9.28
N TYR A 52 -24.18 -18.79 8.02
CA TYR A 52 -23.15 -19.28 7.09
C TYR A 52 -21.97 -18.31 7.04
N VAL A 53 -20.76 -18.81 7.30
CA VAL A 53 -19.51 -18.07 7.16
C VAL A 53 -18.82 -18.51 5.86
N PRO A 54 -18.54 -17.59 4.92
CA PRO A 54 -18.13 -17.97 3.57
C PRO A 54 -16.63 -18.22 3.41
N THR A 55 -15.79 -17.66 4.29
CA THR A 55 -14.33 -17.73 4.19
C THR A 55 -13.75 -18.81 5.10
N ARG A 56 -12.71 -19.51 4.61
CA ARG A 56 -11.91 -20.44 5.41
C ARG A 56 -10.79 -19.77 6.19
N HIS A 57 -10.47 -18.50 5.89
CA HIS A 57 -9.37 -17.79 6.54
C HIS A 57 -9.71 -17.40 7.99
N GLY A 58 -10.95 -17.58 8.42
CA GLY A 58 -11.44 -17.30 9.76
C GLY A 58 -11.89 -15.85 9.94
N GLY A 59 -12.09 -15.49 11.19
CA GLY A 59 -12.62 -14.20 11.62
C GLY A 59 -13.46 -14.38 12.89
N THR A 60 -13.85 -13.28 13.51
CA THR A 60 -14.62 -13.29 14.74
C THR A 60 -16.10 -13.26 14.43
N LEU A 61 -16.82 -14.36 14.71
CA LEU A 61 -18.28 -14.41 14.66
C LEU A 61 -18.86 -14.01 16.02
N THR A 62 -19.65 -12.95 16.05
CA THR A 62 -20.40 -12.50 17.22
C THR A 62 -21.89 -12.66 16.95
N ILE A 63 -22.59 -13.29 17.89
CA ILE A 63 -24.03 -13.54 17.86
C ILE A 63 -24.64 -12.85 19.08
N LYS A 64 -25.72 -12.12 18.88
CA LYS A 64 -26.50 -11.49 19.96
C LYS A 64 -27.96 -11.92 19.84
N ALA A 65 -28.61 -12.12 20.99
CA ALA A 65 -30.05 -12.28 21.06
C ALA A 65 -30.63 -11.22 21.99
N GLY A 66 -31.73 -10.58 21.58
CA GLY A 66 -32.43 -9.58 22.39
C GLY A 66 -33.10 -10.15 23.66
N ALA A 67 -33.21 -11.48 23.76
CA ALA A 67 -33.67 -12.21 24.92
C ALA A 67 -33.07 -13.63 24.93
N GLY A 68 -33.06 -14.27 26.10
CA GLY A 68 -32.53 -15.63 26.25
C GLY A 68 -31.00 -15.69 26.32
N THR A 69 -30.46 -16.89 26.18
CA THR A 69 -29.02 -17.18 26.22
C THR A 69 -28.59 -17.89 24.93
N ILE A 70 -27.44 -17.51 24.36
CA ILE A 70 -26.83 -18.23 23.24
C ILE A 70 -26.11 -19.46 23.78
N GLU A 71 -26.50 -20.64 23.31
CA GLU A 71 -25.96 -21.93 23.70
C GLU A 71 -25.47 -22.73 22.49
N ALA A 72 -24.58 -23.69 22.75
CA ALA A 72 -24.19 -24.74 21.81
C ALA A 72 -23.73 -24.26 20.41
N LEU A 73 -23.01 -23.13 20.34
CA LEU A 73 -22.41 -22.69 19.08
C LEU A 73 -21.45 -23.78 18.56
N THR A 74 -21.79 -24.35 17.42
CA THR A 74 -21.12 -25.49 16.82
C THR A 74 -20.70 -25.12 15.41
N GLY A 75 -19.44 -25.38 15.08
CA GLY A 75 -18.89 -25.13 13.75
C GLY A 75 -19.29 -26.18 12.71
N PRO A 76 -18.96 -25.95 11.44
CA PRO A 76 -19.23 -26.89 10.34
C PRO A 76 -18.49 -28.23 10.49
N ASP A 77 -17.44 -28.27 11.31
CA ASP A 77 -16.71 -29.49 11.71
C ASP A 77 -17.35 -30.24 12.88
N GLY A 78 -18.53 -29.80 13.35
CA GLY A 78 -19.24 -30.36 14.49
C GLY A 78 -18.60 -30.05 15.85
N ARG A 79 -17.54 -29.23 15.89
CA ARG A 79 -16.86 -28.88 17.15
C ARG A 79 -17.50 -27.67 17.80
N PRO A 80 -17.56 -27.62 19.15
CA PRO A 80 -18.04 -26.44 19.86
C PRO A 80 -17.11 -25.24 19.61
N ARG A 81 -17.70 -24.06 19.65
CA ARG A 81 -17.06 -22.76 19.49
C ARG A 81 -17.57 -21.81 20.57
N THR A 82 -16.78 -20.80 20.87
CA THR A 82 -17.18 -19.71 21.77
C THR A 82 -17.58 -18.50 20.95
N ASN A 83 -18.75 -17.94 21.26
CA ASN A 83 -19.23 -16.71 20.64
C ASN A 83 -18.21 -15.57 20.84
N GLY A 84 -17.88 -14.84 19.77
CA GLY A 84 -16.89 -13.75 19.82
C GLY A 84 -15.43 -14.19 19.75
N GLN A 85 -15.14 -15.48 19.51
CA GLN A 85 -13.76 -15.93 19.22
C GLN A 85 -13.49 -16.02 17.72
N ASP A 86 -12.20 -15.95 17.35
CA ASP A 86 -11.77 -16.19 15.96
C ASP A 86 -12.02 -17.66 15.60
N LEU A 87 -12.70 -17.86 14.48
CA LEU A 87 -13.15 -19.17 14.00
C LEU A 87 -12.10 -19.94 13.18
N GLY A 88 -10.88 -19.41 13.01
CA GLY A 88 -9.92 -19.80 11.97
C GLY A 88 -9.56 -21.29 11.84
N GLY A 89 -8.92 -21.61 10.71
CA GLY A 89 -8.46 -22.95 10.35
C GLY A 89 -9.07 -23.45 9.02
N PRO A 90 -8.54 -24.56 8.46
CA PRO A 90 -8.87 -25.02 7.10
C PRO A 90 -10.34 -25.43 6.88
N ASN A 91 -11.15 -25.53 7.94
CA ASN A 91 -12.57 -25.88 7.91
C ASN A 91 -13.43 -24.80 8.59
N ALA A 92 -12.99 -23.54 8.57
CA ALA A 92 -13.73 -22.45 9.20
C ALA A 92 -14.96 -22.00 8.39
N GLN A 93 -15.05 -22.35 7.12
CA GLN A 93 -16.17 -22.03 6.24
C GLN A 93 -17.34 -23.01 6.42
N GLY A 94 -18.58 -22.50 6.38
CA GLY A 94 -19.78 -23.32 6.43
C GLY A 94 -20.83 -22.80 7.41
N TRP A 95 -21.79 -23.68 7.74
CA TRP A 95 -22.86 -23.36 8.68
C TRP A 95 -22.39 -23.50 10.13
N TYR A 96 -22.55 -22.42 10.89
CA TYR A 96 -22.43 -22.39 12.33
C TYR A 96 -23.82 -22.43 12.94
N THR A 97 -24.10 -23.44 13.76
CA THR A 97 -25.41 -23.63 14.40
C THR A 97 -25.34 -23.32 15.88
N PHE A 98 -26.39 -22.73 16.43
CA PHE A 98 -26.49 -22.40 17.85
C PHE A 98 -27.96 -22.43 18.28
N LYS A 99 -28.19 -22.49 19.59
CA LYS A 99 -29.54 -22.42 20.17
C LYS A 99 -29.69 -21.12 20.95
N VAL A 100 -30.88 -20.51 20.88
CA VAL A 100 -31.30 -19.49 21.83
C VAL A 100 -32.25 -20.14 22.80
N SER A 101 -31.92 -20.11 24.10
CA SER A 101 -32.69 -20.76 25.17
C SER A 101 -33.18 -19.75 26.21
N GLY A 102 -34.13 -20.16 27.05
CA GLY A 102 -34.60 -19.35 28.18
C GLY A 102 -35.43 -18.14 27.77
N VAL A 103 -36.05 -18.18 26.59
CA VAL A 103 -36.94 -17.12 26.13
C VAL A 103 -38.35 -17.38 26.67
N GLY A 104 -38.90 -16.42 27.42
CA GLY A 104 -40.26 -16.53 27.95
C GLY A 104 -41.31 -16.77 26.85
N PRO A 105 -42.36 -17.57 27.10
CA PRO A 105 -43.39 -17.86 26.11
C PRO A 105 -44.00 -16.60 25.48
N GLY A 106 -44.08 -16.57 24.15
CA GLY A 106 -44.67 -15.45 23.41
C GLY A 106 -43.88 -14.13 23.44
N LYS A 107 -42.71 -14.07 24.09
CA LYS A 107 -41.87 -12.87 24.09
C LYS A 107 -41.09 -12.78 22.79
N PRO A 108 -41.32 -11.76 21.94
CA PRO A 108 -40.56 -11.60 20.72
C PRO A 108 -39.12 -11.18 21.00
N TYR A 109 -38.18 -11.66 20.18
CA TYR A 109 -36.78 -11.21 20.19
C TYR A 109 -36.21 -11.17 18.78
N ALA A 110 -35.03 -10.57 18.65
CA ALA A 110 -34.21 -10.57 17.45
C ALA A 110 -32.91 -11.32 17.70
N VAL A 111 -32.41 -12.00 16.67
CA VAL A 111 -31.07 -12.60 16.64
C VAL A 111 -30.22 -11.82 15.64
N GLU A 112 -29.06 -11.35 16.06
CA GLU A 112 -28.15 -10.54 15.27
C GLU A 112 -26.82 -11.26 15.12
N THR A 113 -26.18 -11.14 13.96
CA THR A 113 -24.82 -11.64 13.75
C THR A 113 -23.92 -10.56 13.20
N ALA A 114 -22.65 -10.61 13.60
CA ALA A 114 -21.57 -9.81 13.03
C ALA A 114 -20.38 -10.73 12.78
N PHE A 115 -19.72 -10.58 11.63
CA PHE A 115 -18.50 -11.32 11.31
C PHE A 115 -17.44 -10.35 10.84
N VAL A 116 -16.34 -10.29 11.59
CA VAL A 116 -15.23 -9.38 11.32
C VAL A 116 -13.95 -10.19 11.16
N GLN A 117 -13.29 -10.03 10.03
CA GLN A 117 -12.01 -10.63 9.75
C GLN A 117 -10.90 -9.58 9.89
N VAL A 118 -9.87 -9.89 10.68
CA VAL A 118 -8.70 -9.01 10.84
C VAL A 118 -7.46 -9.74 10.34
N GLY A 119 -6.77 -9.18 9.35
CA GLY A 119 -5.45 -9.63 8.92
C GLY A 119 -4.40 -8.64 9.40
N GLN A 120 -3.28 -9.15 9.89
CA GLN A 120 -2.12 -8.32 10.22
C GLN A 120 -0.85 -9.10 9.93
N ALA A 121 0.10 -8.46 9.26
CA ALA A 121 1.43 -8.99 9.00
C ALA A 121 2.21 -9.19 10.31
N ALA A 122 3.20 -10.09 10.28
CA ALA A 122 4.06 -10.37 11.43
C ALA A 122 4.82 -9.13 11.90
N ARG A 123 5.17 -8.25 10.95
CA ARG A 123 5.75 -6.94 11.20
C ARG A 123 5.03 -5.91 10.34
N MET A 124 4.64 -4.80 10.95
CA MET A 124 4.12 -3.66 10.20
C MET A 124 5.25 -3.00 9.42
N PRO A 125 5.04 -2.63 8.14
CA PRO A 125 5.98 -1.79 7.41
C PRO A 125 6.20 -0.46 8.15
N TRP A 126 7.45 -0.02 8.26
CA TRP A 126 7.78 1.25 8.91
C TRP A 126 7.42 2.46 8.03
N ASN A 127 7.16 3.60 8.66
CA ASN A 127 6.84 4.85 7.98
C ASN A 127 8.08 5.50 7.37
N TYR A 128 7.91 6.19 6.25
CA TYR A 128 9.00 6.86 5.54
C TYR A 128 8.54 8.16 4.90
N TYR A 129 9.51 8.94 4.46
CA TYR A 129 9.30 10.08 3.59
C TYR A 129 9.64 9.67 2.16
N TYR A 130 8.81 10.06 1.19
CA TYR A 130 8.94 9.61 -0.19
C TYR A 130 10.14 10.19 -0.93
N TRP A 131 10.88 11.14 -0.35
CA TRP A 131 12.07 11.76 -0.94
C TRP A 131 11.83 12.23 -2.39
N PRO A 132 11.10 13.35 -2.57
CA PRO A 132 10.81 13.91 -3.89
C PRO A 132 12.09 14.08 -4.70
N THR A 133 11.97 13.80 -5.99
CA THR A 133 12.99 14.13 -6.98
C THR A 133 12.86 15.56 -7.48
N LYS A 134 11.73 16.23 -7.22
CA LYS A 134 11.56 17.65 -7.48
C LYS A 134 12.49 18.42 -6.55
N GLY A 135 13.41 19.18 -7.13
CA GLY A 135 14.22 20.12 -6.37
C GLY A 135 13.43 21.38 -6.01
N ASP A 136 13.99 22.18 -5.12
CA ASP A 136 13.45 23.47 -4.70
C ASP A 136 13.13 24.37 -5.90
N SER A 137 12.08 25.18 -5.80
CA SER A 137 11.66 25.99 -6.95
C SER A 137 11.07 27.31 -6.51
N ILE A 138 11.35 28.37 -7.27
CA ILE A 138 10.53 29.60 -7.26
C ILE A 138 9.38 29.38 -8.22
N HIS A 139 8.17 29.73 -7.81
CA HIS A 139 6.96 29.57 -8.61
C HIS A 139 5.95 30.68 -8.32
N GLU A 140 4.99 30.84 -9.23
CA GLU A 140 3.83 31.71 -9.01
C GLU A 140 3.02 31.16 -7.83
N PRO A 141 2.56 31.99 -6.86
CA PRO A 141 1.74 31.52 -5.76
C PRO A 141 0.51 30.72 -6.24
N TRP A 142 0.22 29.61 -5.55
CA TRP A 142 -0.93 28.76 -5.86
C TRP A 142 -2.27 29.49 -5.71
N SER A 143 -2.31 30.50 -4.87
CA SER A 143 -3.45 31.39 -4.67
C SER A 143 -2.97 32.79 -4.32
N GLY A 144 -3.72 33.80 -4.76
CA GLY A 144 -3.42 35.21 -4.45
C GLY A 144 -2.22 35.82 -5.20
N GLY A 145 -1.63 35.10 -6.15
CA GLY A 145 -0.59 35.63 -7.04
C GLY A 145 -1.12 36.67 -8.04
N ASN A 146 -0.21 37.39 -8.70
CA ASN A 146 -0.55 38.46 -9.65
C ASN A 146 -0.55 37.99 -11.13
N GLY A 147 -0.22 36.72 -11.38
CA GLY A 147 -0.16 36.10 -12.70
C GLY A 147 1.03 36.56 -13.54
N ARG A 148 2.12 37.04 -12.92
CA ARG A 148 3.33 37.53 -13.58
C ARG A 148 4.59 37.03 -12.88
N VAL A 149 5.64 36.79 -13.67
CA VAL A 149 6.97 36.48 -13.13
C VAL A 149 7.62 37.74 -12.58
N ASP A 150 7.81 37.80 -11.26
CA ASP A 150 8.41 38.96 -10.58
C ASP A 150 9.93 38.78 -10.30
N THR A 151 10.43 37.55 -10.30
CA THR A 151 11.85 37.27 -10.04
C THR A 151 12.68 37.55 -11.31
N PRO A 152 13.64 38.49 -11.28
CA PRO A 152 14.24 39.04 -12.50
C PRO A 152 15.27 38.13 -13.17
N SER A 153 16.01 37.34 -12.39
CA SER A 153 17.12 36.53 -12.89
C SER A 153 17.46 35.38 -11.94
N PRO A 154 17.93 34.24 -12.46
CA PRO A 154 18.47 33.17 -11.63
C PRO A 154 19.82 33.58 -11.01
N ALA A 155 20.16 33.00 -9.87
CA ALA A 155 21.46 33.08 -9.21
C ALA A 155 22.23 31.76 -9.40
N GLY A 156 23.57 31.79 -9.32
CA GLY A 156 24.36 30.56 -9.41
C GLY A 156 24.19 29.84 -10.75
N ASP A 157 23.91 28.53 -10.70
CA ASP A 157 23.57 27.70 -11.85
C ASP A 157 22.07 27.46 -12.02
N ASP A 158 21.23 28.16 -11.26
CA ASP A 158 19.77 28.10 -11.39
C ASP A 158 19.29 28.41 -12.82
N LEU A 159 18.14 27.83 -13.15
CA LEU A 159 17.55 27.86 -14.47
C LEU A 159 16.27 28.69 -14.46
N MET A 160 16.26 29.77 -15.23
CA MET A 160 15.03 30.53 -15.51
C MET A 160 14.16 29.76 -16.50
N VAL A 161 12.99 29.30 -16.05
CA VAL A 161 12.03 28.53 -16.86
C VAL A 161 11.05 29.45 -17.58
N VAL A 162 10.64 30.54 -16.93
CA VAL A 162 9.71 31.54 -17.48
C VAL A 162 10.32 32.93 -17.37
N ALA A 163 10.40 33.65 -18.49
CA ALA A 163 11.08 34.95 -18.53
C ALA A 163 10.42 36.00 -17.60
N TYR A 164 11.25 36.86 -17.00
CA TYR A 164 10.80 37.99 -16.17
C TYR A 164 9.74 38.85 -16.86
N GLY A 165 8.67 39.18 -16.12
CA GLY A 165 7.55 39.99 -16.58
C GLY A 165 6.54 39.27 -17.48
N ALA A 166 6.80 38.01 -17.85
CA ALA A 166 5.86 37.19 -18.62
C ALA A 166 4.62 36.84 -17.77
N SER A 167 3.50 36.55 -18.44
CA SER A 167 2.31 36.02 -17.77
C SER A 167 2.55 34.56 -17.40
N ILE A 168 2.08 34.17 -16.21
CA ILE A 168 2.26 32.83 -15.66
C ILE A 168 1.00 32.37 -14.92
N ALA A 169 0.71 31.08 -14.97
CA ALA A 169 -0.43 30.51 -14.26
C ALA A 169 -0.06 30.16 -12.79
N PRO A 170 -1.03 30.18 -11.86
CA PRO A 170 -0.79 29.79 -10.47
C PRO A 170 -0.07 28.45 -10.32
N GLY A 171 0.97 28.43 -9.48
CA GLY A 171 1.76 27.24 -9.17
C GLY A 171 2.80 26.83 -10.22
N GLN A 172 2.85 27.49 -11.39
CA GLN A 172 3.86 27.19 -12.40
C GLN A 172 5.26 27.64 -11.94
N ASP A 173 6.25 26.81 -12.25
CA ASP A 173 7.64 27.05 -11.89
C ASP A 173 8.21 28.22 -12.71
N ILE A 174 8.97 29.08 -12.02
CA ILE A 174 9.62 30.28 -12.53
C ILE A 174 11.12 30.03 -12.65
N ILE A 175 11.75 29.63 -11.55
CA ILE A 175 13.16 29.25 -11.49
C ILE A 175 13.28 27.87 -10.84
N LEU A 176 14.12 27.03 -11.45
CA LEU A 176 14.49 25.71 -10.96
C LEU A 176 15.98 25.66 -10.60
N PRO A 177 16.40 24.69 -9.78
CA PRO A 177 17.80 24.52 -9.44
C PRO A 177 18.61 24.11 -10.68
N GLY A 178 19.88 24.51 -10.68
CA GLY A 178 20.84 24.06 -11.67
C GLY A 178 21.26 22.59 -11.49
N PRO A 179 22.25 22.13 -12.28
CA PRO A 179 22.85 20.81 -12.14
C PRO A 179 23.39 20.47 -10.74
N ASN A 180 23.67 21.47 -9.90
CA ASN A 180 24.07 21.25 -8.52
C ASN A 180 22.91 20.84 -7.59
N GLY A 181 21.65 20.94 -8.04
CA GLY A 181 20.44 20.58 -7.32
C GLY A 181 20.03 21.51 -6.17
N LEU A 182 20.68 22.66 -5.98
CA LEU A 182 20.35 23.66 -4.96
C LEU A 182 19.75 24.90 -5.62
N LEU A 183 18.73 25.47 -4.99
CA LEU A 183 18.16 26.74 -5.41
C LEU A 183 18.91 27.89 -4.72
N GLU A 184 19.71 28.66 -5.47
CA GLU A 184 20.40 29.85 -4.93
C GLU A 184 19.59 31.14 -5.07
N SER A 185 18.63 31.14 -5.99
CA SER A 185 17.78 32.27 -6.33
C SER A 185 16.83 32.58 -5.19
N ARG A 186 16.62 33.88 -4.97
CA ARG A 186 15.62 34.36 -4.00
C ARG A 186 14.38 34.85 -4.73
N PRO A 187 13.18 34.47 -4.26
CA PRO A 187 11.94 34.96 -4.85
C PRO A 187 11.84 36.48 -4.65
N ALA A 188 11.45 37.19 -5.71
CA ALA A 188 11.03 38.59 -5.59
C ALA A 188 9.62 38.70 -4.98
N PRO A 189 9.23 39.87 -4.42
CA PRO A 189 7.87 40.08 -3.96
C PRO A 189 6.86 39.83 -5.09
N GLY A 190 5.92 38.90 -4.88
CA GLY A 190 4.93 38.47 -5.86
C GLY A 190 5.08 36.99 -6.23
N ASP A 191 6.31 36.48 -6.21
CA ASP A 191 6.62 35.06 -6.36
C ASP A 191 6.78 34.38 -4.98
N THR A 192 6.86 33.05 -4.96
CA THR A 192 7.16 32.28 -3.74
C THR A 192 8.13 31.13 -4.02
N SER A 193 8.80 30.62 -2.99
CA SER A 193 9.67 29.44 -3.09
C SER A 193 9.08 28.27 -2.30
N THR A 194 9.09 27.07 -2.86
CA THR A 194 8.83 25.83 -2.11
C THR A 194 10.14 25.08 -1.89
N TRP A 195 10.39 24.70 -0.64
CA TRP A 195 11.41 23.72 -0.28
C TRP A 195 10.84 22.30 -0.35
N PHE A 196 11.57 21.41 -1.01
CA PHE A 196 11.28 19.99 -1.08
C PHE A 196 12.45 19.22 -0.46
N PRO A 197 12.30 18.72 0.79
CA PRO A 197 13.32 17.89 1.40
C PRO A 197 13.68 16.74 0.47
N ASN A 198 14.88 16.71 -0.09
CA ASN A 198 15.25 15.70 -1.09
C ASN A 198 16.57 15.01 -0.71
N LEU A 199 17.01 14.06 -1.53
CA LEU A 199 18.21 13.27 -1.23
C LEU A 199 19.51 14.06 -1.38
N TYR A 200 19.50 15.12 -2.18
CA TYR A 200 20.66 15.90 -2.58
C TYR A 200 20.67 17.32 -1.98
N ASP A 201 19.85 17.58 -0.96
CA ASP A 201 19.85 18.81 -0.20
C ASP A 201 21.22 19.09 0.47
N ASP A 202 21.45 20.37 0.77
CA ASP A 202 22.55 20.80 1.62
C ASP A 202 22.22 20.55 3.11
N LEU A 203 23.12 20.88 4.03
CA LEU A 203 22.88 20.86 5.47
C LEU A 203 21.88 21.93 5.93
N THR A 204 21.70 22.96 5.10
CA THR A 204 20.75 24.04 5.37
C THR A 204 20.05 24.52 4.11
N PHE A 205 18.80 24.92 4.25
CA PHE A 205 18.02 25.64 3.26
C PHE A 205 17.76 27.07 3.75
N LEU A 206 17.83 28.05 2.84
CA LEU A 206 17.49 29.44 3.17
C LEU A 206 16.05 29.73 2.71
N GLY A 207 15.14 29.93 3.67
CA GLY A 207 13.75 30.25 3.37
C GLY A 207 13.57 31.60 2.67
N ALA A 208 12.39 31.78 2.08
CA ALA A 208 11.97 33.05 1.48
C ALA A 208 11.98 34.22 2.49
N ASP A 209 11.84 33.92 3.78
CA ASP A 209 11.93 34.87 4.88
C ASP A 209 13.39 35.23 5.26
N GLY A 210 14.37 34.61 4.63
CA GLY A 210 15.79 34.77 4.90
C GLY A 210 16.29 34.00 6.13
N VAL A 211 15.47 33.11 6.71
CA VAL A 211 15.88 32.24 7.83
C VAL A 211 16.53 30.98 7.28
N SER A 212 17.65 30.58 7.88
CA SER A 212 18.33 29.33 7.54
C SER A 212 17.76 28.19 8.39
N TYR A 213 17.29 27.15 7.72
CA TYR A 213 16.71 25.95 8.32
C TYR A 213 17.65 24.78 8.17
N GLN A 214 17.76 23.93 9.19
CA GLN A 214 18.48 22.66 9.08
C GLN A 214 17.68 21.68 8.23
N THR A 215 18.35 21.01 7.32
CA THR A 215 17.74 20.08 6.37
C THR A 215 18.34 18.68 6.48
N PRO A 216 17.57 17.62 6.20
CA PRO A 216 18.15 16.31 5.97
C PRO A 216 19.03 16.36 4.71
N ALA A 217 20.24 15.79 4.78
CA ALA A 217 21.22 15.84 3.70
C ALA A 217 21.83 14.46 3.46
N PRO A 218 21.01 13.43 3.14
CA PRO A 218 21.43 12.03 3.19
C PRO A 218 22.61 11.74 2.27
N LEU A 219 22.57 12.19 1.01
CA LEU A 219 23.67 11.91 0.07
C LEU A 219 24.89 12.79 0.32
N LEU A 220 24.73 14.03 0.80
CA LEU A 220 25.86 14.88 1.19
C LEU A 220 26.65 14.27 2.35
N LYS A 221 25.96 13.76 3.37
CA LYS A 221 26.59 13.06 4.49
C LYS A 221 27.23 11.74 4.03
N PHE A 222 26.53 10.98 3.20
CA PHE A 222 27.06 9.75 2.60
C PHE A 222 28.36 10.00 1.83
N ASP A 223 28.40 11.05 1.01
CA ASP A 223 29.58 11.45 0.24
C ASP A 223 30.77 11.82 1.12
N GLN A 224 30.53 12.45 2.27
CA GLN A 224 31.59 12.80 3.22
C GLN A 224 32.09 11.61 4.03
N LEU A 225 31.22 10.62 4.32
CA LEU A 225 31.58 9.39 5.04
C LEU A 225 32.37 8.40 4.17
N PHE A 226 32.16 8.40 2.86
CA PHE A 226 32.77 7.44 1.94
C PHE A 226 33.69 8.06 0.88
N GLY A 227 33.79 9.38 0.79
CA GLY A 227 34.59 10.05 -0.23
C GLY A 227 34.04 9.87 -1.65
N LEU A 228 32.71 9.90 -1.78
CA LEU A 228 31.97 9.66 -3.03
C LEU A 228 31.34 10.96 -3.55
N SER A 229 30.73 10.93 -4.73
CA SER A 229 29.99 12.05 -5.35
C SER A 229 28.55 11.66 -5.71
N SER A 230 27.93 10.82 -4.88
CA SER A 230 26.55 10.34 -5.04
C SER A 230 25.55 11.48 -5.10
N ARG A 231 25.74 12.54 -4.30
CA ARG A 231 24.83 13.68 -4.22
C ARG A 231 24.78 14.46 -5.54
N SER A 232 25.95 14.83 -6.09
CA SER A 232 26.03 15.53 -7.37
C SER A 232 25.47 14.69 -8.53
N TRP A 233 25.56 13.36 -8.45
CA TRP A 233 24.94 12.48 -9.44
C TRP A 233 23.42 12.51 -9.34
N GLU A 234 22.89 12.43 -8.13
CA GLU A 234 21.43 12.45 -7.92
C GLU A 234 20.82 13.76 -8.41
N ALA A 235 21.43 14.89 -8.03
CA ALA A 235 21.04 16.22 -8.47
C ALA A 235 20.99 16.32 -10.00
N ALA A 236 21.99 15.79 -10.70
CA ALA A 236 22.08 15.96 -12.14
C ALA A 236 21.24 14.97 -12.96
N TYR A 237 20.94 13.78 -12.44
CA TYR A 237 20.31 12.70 -13.23
C TYR A 237 18.90 12.29 -12.79
N SER A 238 18.48 12.67 -11.59
CA SER A 238 17.18 12.28 -11.03
C SER A 238 16.22 13.45 -10.85
N GLN A 239 16.71 14.69 -10.93
CA GLN A 239 15.88 15.87 -10.66
C GLN A 239 14.69 16.01 -11.63
N THR A 240 13.49 16.11 -11.05
CA THR A 240 12.27 16.37 -11.83
C THR A 240 12.17 17.87 -12.17
N GLN A 241 12.26 18.17 -13.48
CA GLN A 241 12.19 19.54 -14.01
C GLN A 241 10.76 20.01 -14.33
N GLY A 242 9.76 19.14 -14.20
CA GLY A 242 8.35 19.50 -14.38
C GLY A 242 7.69 20.02 -13.11
N ILE A 243 6.47 20.57 -13.24
CA ILE A 243 5.65 21.05 -12.10
C ILE A 243 5.20 19.93 -11.14
N GLN A 244 5.34 18.65 -11.54
CA GLN A 244 4.92 17.52 -10.74
C GLN A 244 5.80 17.36 -9.50
N ARG A 245 5.17 17.30 -8.33
CA ARG A 245 5.86 17.22 -7.02
C ARG A 245 5.85 15.81 -6.41
N TRP A 246 5.01 14.92 -6.91
CA TRP A 246 4.86 13.54 -6.43
C TRP A 246 5.98 12.57 -6.88
N PRO A 247 6.72 12.76 -7.99
CA PRO A 247 7.81 11.86 -8.34
C PRO A 247 8.89 11.85 -7.24
N GLY A 248 9.21 10.67 -6.73
CA GLY A 248 10.13 10.47 -5.62
C GLY A 248 10.56 9.02 -5.53
N HIS A 249 11.04 8.60 -4.37
CA HIS A 249 11.53 7.26 -4.07
C HIS A 249 10.53 6.44 -3.24
N CYS A 250 9.24 6.62 -3.52
CA CYS A 250 8.19 5.95 -2.77
C CYS A 250 8.18 4.43 -3.00
N LEU A 251 8.63 3.95 -4.17
CA LEU A 251 8.73 2.52 -4.43
C LEU A 251 9.80 1.89 -3.54
N GLY A 252 11.00 2.45 -3.54
CA GLY A 252 12.09 1.95 -2.73
C GLY A 252 11.81 2.06 -1.23
N GLY A 253 11.21 3.17 -0.79
CA GLY A 253 10.74 3.32 0.59
C GLY A 253 9.74 2.24 1.00
N ALA A 254 8.74 1.96 0.16
CA ALA A 254 7.75 0.91 0.42
C ALA A 254 8.41 -0.48 0.50
N ILE A 255 9.30 -0.82 -0.43
CA ILE A 255 9.96 -2.14 -0.44
C ILE A 255 10.89 -2.29 0.75
N ALA A 256 11.71 -1.30 1.06
CA ALA A 256 12.57 -1.29 2.25
C ALA A 256 11.74 -1.46 3.52
N SER A 257 10.58 -0.78 3.62
CA SER A 257 9.69 -0.88 4.77
C SER A 257 9.14 -2.29 5.02
N ILE A 258 8.84 -3.02 3.95
CA ILE A 258 8.33 -4.39 3.99
C ILE A 258 9.44 -5.39 4.32
N MET A 259 10.64 -5.19 3.75
CA MET A 259 11.68 -6.23 3.73
C MET A 259 12.72 -6.09 4.85
N LEU A 260 12.94 -4.89 5.37
CA LEU A 260 14.02 -4.58 6.31
C LEU A 260 13.48 -4.21 7.70
N ASN A 261 14.26 -4.49 8.74
CA ASN A 261 14.04 -3.87 10.05
C ASN A 261 14.07 -2.35 9.89
N GLU A 262 13.40 -1.62 10.78
CA GLU A 262 13.48 -0.16 10.71
C GLU A 262 14.95 0.29 10.90
N PRO A 263 15.51 1.07 9.95
CA PRO A 263 16.91 1.44 9.99
C PRO A 263 17.29 2.19 11.27
N GLN A 264 18.47 1.86 11.81
CA GLN A 264 19.04 2.56 12.95
C GLN A 264 20.44 3.05 12.58
N PRO A 265 20.67 4.37 12.47
CA PRO A 265 21.99 4.90 12.14
C PRO A 265 23.04 4.46 13.15
N ALA A 266 24.20 4.04 12.65
CA ALA A 266 25.38 3.81 13.47
C ALA A 266 25.73 5.10 14.23
N PRO A 267 26.09 5.04 15.53
CA PRO A 267 26.30 6.23 16.35
C PRO A 267 27.30 7.24 15.78
N GLY A 268 28.37 6.76 15.13
CA GLY A 268 29.41 7.58 14.52
C GLY A 268 29.12 8.02 13.08
N ALA A 269 27.97 7.67 12.51
CA ALA A 269 27.60 8.09 11.16
C ALA A 269 27.11 9.55 11.14
N GLY A 270 26.58 10.08 12.24
CA GLY A 270 26.01 11.45 12.27
C GLY A 270 24.78 11.66 11.36
N MET A 271 24.15 10.57 10.94
CA MET A 271 22.92 10.58 10.15
C MET A 271 21.69 10.44 11.03
N SER A 272 20.59 11.08 10.65
CA SER A 272 19.28 10.82 11.22
C SER A 272 18.73 9.48 10.72
N ARG A 273 17.70 8.97 11.41
CA ARG A 273 17.00 7.76 11.00
C ARG A 273 16.39 7.90 9.61
N ASP A 274 15.80 9.04 9.29
CA ASP A 274 15.17 9.26 7.99
C ASP A 274 16.20 9.44 6.88
N GLU A 275 17.35 10.08 7.14
CA GLU A 275 18.44 10.13 6.17
C GLU A 275 18.93 8.71 5.81
N LEU A 276 18.99 7.79 6.78
CA LEU A 276 19.32 6.39 6.51
C LEU A 276 18.19 5.64 5.77
N LYS A 277 16.92 5.90 6.10
CA LYS A 277 15.78 5.39 5.32
C LYS A 277 15.83 5.88 3.87
N ALA A 278 16.28 7.12 3.63
CA ALA A 278 16.46 7.69 2.30
C ALA A 278 17.44 6.86 1.45
N LEU A 279 18.58 6.47 2.04
CA LEU A 279 19.56 5.63 1.34
C LEU A 279 19.00 4.24 0.98
N TRP A 280 18.20 3.64 1.86
CA TRP A 280 17.51 2.40 1.55
C TRP A 280 16.41 2.58 0.50
N ALA A 281 15.72 3.72 0.50
CA ALA A 281 14.75 4.06 -0.53
C ALA A 281 15.44 4.19 -1.90
N GLU A 282 16.59 4.86 -1.98
CA GLU A 282 17.37 4.94 -3.22
C GLU A 282 17.78 3.54 -3.72
N LEU A 283 18.29 2.67 -2.84
CA LEU A 283 18.66 1.30 -3.22
C LEU A 283 17.47 0.44 -3.71
N GLY A 284 16.26 0.73 -3.23
CA GLY A 284 15.04 0.01 -3.57
C GLY A 284 14.25 0.61 -4.73
N GLU A 285 14.65 1.76 -5.28
CA GLU A 285 13.82 2.45 -6.29
C GLU A 285 13.85 1.77 -7.66
N ASN A 286 14.91 1.00 -7.94
CA ASN A 286 15.04 0.30 -9.20
C ASN A 286 14.13 -0.94 -9.26
N HIS A 287 12.96 -0.77 -9.87
CA HIS A 287 11.92 -1.81 -10.04
C HIS A 287 12.43 -3.16 -10.61
N LEU A 288 13.53 -3.17 -11.38
CA LEU A 288 14.11 -4.40 -11.95
C LEU A 288 14.78 -5.31 -10.90
N ASN A 289 14.97 -4.81 -9.67
CA ASN A 289 15.60 -5.55 -8.60
C ASN A 289 14.66 -6.47 -7.83
N HIS A 290 13.35 -6.39 -8.08
CA HIS A 290 12.35 -7.02 -7.23
C HIS A 290 11.65 -8.15 -7.96
N ARG A 291 11.64 -9.33 -7.34
CA ARG A 291 10.84 -10.46 -7.80
C ARG A 291 9.45 -10.31 -7.22
N ILE A 292 8.49 -9.99 -8.08
CA ILE A 292 7.09 -9.94 -7.72
C ILE A 292 6.49 -11.34 -7.84
N GLY A 293 5.91 -11.84 -6.75
CA GLY A 293 5.21 -13.11 -6.71
C GLY A 293 3.74 -12.95 -7.09
N ASP A 294 2.86 -13.37 -6.19
CA ASP A 294 1.42 -13.21 -6.32
C ASP A 294 1.03 -11.72 -6.43
N ASN A 295 0.03 -11.38 -7.25
CA ASN A 295 -0.36 -9.98 -7.45
C ASN A 295 -1.78 -9.78 -7.98
N ALA A 296 -2.40 -8.67 -7.58
CA ALA A 296 -3.50 -8.01 -8.27
C ALA A 296 -2.93 -6.75 -8.95
N ASN A 297 -2.97 -6.63 -10.28
CA ASN A 297 -2.32 -5.54 -10.99
C ASN A 297 -3.24 -4.87 -12.03
N ASN A 298 -2.85 -3.68 -12.48
CA ASN A 298 -3.52 -2.90 -13.54
C ASN A 298 -5.01 -2.64 -13.27
N ILE A 299 -5.40 -2.54 -12.00
CA ILE A 299 -6.76 -2.22 -11.61
C ILE A 299 -7.05 -0.78 -12.07
N PRO A 300 -8.12 -0.52 -12.84
CA PRO A 300 -8.47 0.81 -13.31
C PRO A 300 -8.63 1.83 -12.19
N ALA A 301 -8.39 3.09 -12.48
CA ALA A 301 -8.37 4.14 -11.48
C ALA A 301 -9.76 4.70 -11.12
N GLY A 302 -10.87 4.17 -11.67
CA GLY A 302 -12.18 4.75 -11.39
C GLY A 302 -12.40 4.88 -9.88
N PRO A 303 -12.93 6.01 -9.35
CA PRO A 303 -13.60 5.90 -8.07
C PRO A 303 -14.72 4.88 -8.33
N PRO A 304 -14.69 3.73 -7.66
CA PRO A 304 -15.65 2.66 -7.89
C PRO A 304 -17.07 3.18 -7.65
N ARG A 305 -18.03 2.70 -8.43
CA ARG A 305 -19.44 3.12 -8.32
C ARG A 305 -20.32 1.89 -8.30
N PRO A 306 -21.43 1.91 -7.54
CA PRO A 306 -22.36 0.77 -7.53
C PRO A 306 -22.84 0.40 -8.94
N GLY A 307 -22.79 -0.89 -9.25
CA GLY A 307 -23.11 -1.44 -10.56
C GLY A 307 -21.86 -1.72 -11.41
N SER A 308 -22.06 -2.25 -12.61
CA SER A 308 -20.93 -2.75 -13.41
C SER A 308 -19.93 -1.66 -13.77
N ASP A 309 -18.68 -1.84 -13.37
CA ASP A 309 -17.55 -1.00 -13.74
C ASP A 309 -16.26 -1.81 -14.05
N ALA A 310 -15.22 -1.13 -14.52
CA ALA A 310 -13.98 -1.77 -14.97
C ALA A 310 -13.11 -2.33 -13.83
N CYS A 311 -13.36 -1.94 -12.57
CA CYS A 311 -12.67 -2.40 -11.38
C CYS A 311 -13.22 -3.75 -10.88
N ASP A 312 -14.49 -4.07 -11.15
CA ASP A 312 -15.20 -5.26 -10.64
C ASP A 312 -14.44 -6.56 -10.86
N LEU A 313 -13.86 -6.72 -12.05
CA LEU A 313 -13.14 -7.94 -12.43
C LEU A 313 -11.87 -8.18 -11.60
N TYR A 314 -11.40 -7.18 -10.87
CA TYR A 314 -10.23 -7.26 -10.00
C TYR A 314 -10.58 -7.46 -8.53
N VAL A 315 -11.84 -7.30 -8.12
CA VAL A 315 -12.28 -7.45 -6.72
C VAL A 315 -11.89 -8.82 -6.15
N PRO A 316 -12.16 -9.96 -6.81
CA PRO A 316 -11.82 -11.27 -6.26
C PRO A 316 -10.32 -11.39 -5.97
N ARG A 317 -9.51 -10.96 -6.95
CA ARG A 317 -8.06 -11.06 -6.87
C ARG A 317 -7.49 -10.14 -5.79
N PHE A 318 -8.00 -8.91 -5.70
CA PHE A 318 -7.64 -7.94 -4.66
C PHE A 318 -7.90 -8.51 -3.25
N HIS A 319 -9.11 -9.05 -3.00
CA HIS A 319 -9.44 -9.60 -1.68
C HIS A 319 -8.64 -10.86 -1.36
N ALA A 320 -8.46 -11.75 -2.34
CA ALA A 320 -7.67 -12.97 -2.18
C ALA A 320 -6.21 -12.67 -1.78
N MET A 321 -5.61 -11.60 -2.33
CA MET A 321 -4.27 -11.15 -1.92
C MET A 321 -4.21 -10.82 -0.42
N LEU A 322 -5.22 -10.12 0.12
CA LEU A 322 -5.26 -9.74 1.54
C LEU A 322 -5.40 -10.96 2.45
N GLU A 323 -6.34 -11.86 2.14
CA GLU A 323 -6.56 -13.07 2.93
C GLU A 323 -5.35 -14.02 2.90
N ARG A 324 -4.80 -14.30 1.71
CA ARG A 324 -3.70 -15.25 1.54
C ARG A 324 -2.40 -14.75 2.15
N HIS A 325 -2.04 -13.49 1.95
CA HIS A 325 -0.73 -12.98 2.37
C HIS A 325 -0.78 -12.35 3.75
N ILE A 326 -1.63 -11.35 3.97
CA ILE A 326 -1.64 -10.61 5.24
C ILE A 326 -2.23 -11.49 6.35
N ARG A 327 -3.36 -12.16 6.11
CA ARG A 327 -4.01 -12.94 7.17
C ARG A 327 -3.38 -14.31 7.36
N ALA A 328 -3.26 -15.11 6.30
CA ALA A 328 -2.79 -16.49 6.40
C ALA A 328 -1.27 -16.61 6.52
N ARG A 329 -0.49 -15.88 5.70
CA ARG A 329 0.99 -15.92 5.75
C ARG A 329 1.62 -14.91 6.68
N LYS A 330 0.85 -13.97 7.24
CA LYS A 330 1.37 -12.85 8.06
C LYS A 330 2.43 -12.03 7.32
N GLN A 331 2.23 -11.83 6.01
CA GLN A 331 3.16 -11.15 5.11
C GLN A 331 2.56 -9.81 4.65
N ALA A 332 3.34 -8.73 4.79
CA ALA A 332 2.95 -7.42 4.27
C ALA A 332 3.05 -7.40 2.73
N LEU A 333 2.26 -6.53 2.10
CA LEU A 333 2.17 -6.40 0.65
C LEU A 333 2.66 -5.02 0.21
N LEU A 334 3.22 -4.93 -0.99
CA LEU A 334 3.45 -3.66 -1.67
C LEU A 334 2.15 -3.26 -2.37
N GLY A 335 1.76 -1.99 -2.33
CA GLY A 335 0.63 -1.53 -3.13
C GLY A 335 0.81 -0.10 -3.61
N ASN A 336 0.53 0.14 -4.89
CA ASN A 336 0.30 1.49 -5.37
C ASN A 336 -1.16 1.87 -5.07
N LEU A 337 -1.34 2.70 -4.06
CA LEU A 337 -2.66 3.11 -3.56
C LEU A 337 -3.24 4.32 -4.30
N ARG A 338 -2.51 4.87 -5.29
CA ARG A 338 -2.79 6.08 -6.08
C ARG A 338 -3.02 7.34 -5.25
N ALA A 339 -2.68 8.48 -5.84
CA ALA A 339 -2.90 9.83 -5.30
C ALA A 339 -2.37 10.10 -3.88
N PHE A 340 -1.92 11.34 -3.67
CA PHE A 340 -1.68 11.83 -2.32
C PHE A 340 -2.98 12.45 -1.76
N PRO A 341 -3.57 11.95 -0.67
CA PRO A 341 -4.78 12.55 -0.12
C PRO A 341 -4.52 13.96 0.46
N PRO A 342 -5.51 14.86 0.48
CA PRO A 342 -6.85 14.73 -0.07
C PRO A 342 -6.93 15.10 -1.57
N THR A 343 -5.80 15.42 -2.20
CA THR A 343 -5.73 15.95 -3.57
C THR A 343 -4.72 15.18 -4.42
N GLY A 344 -5.18 14.42 -5.41
CA GLY A 344 -4.26 13.80 -6.34
C GLY A 344 -4.96 13.18 -7.55
N GLY A 345 -4.19 13.04 -8.62
CA GLY A 345 -4.64 12.47 -9.87
C GLY A 345 -4.70 10.93 -9.86
N PRO A 346 -5.54 10.32 -10.70
CA PRO A 346 -5.59 8.87 -10.86
C PRO A 346 -4.27 8.30 -11.41
N ASP A 347 -3.48 9.12 -12.11
CA ASP A 347 -2.21 8.75 -12.74
C ASP A 347 -0.99 8.81 -11.81
N GLU A 348 -1.17 9.30 -10.58
CA GLU A 348 -0.10 9.36 -9.59
C GLU A 348 0.24 7.96 -9.06
N VAL A 349 1.53 7.72 -8.88
CA VAL A 349 2.06 6.46 -8.36
C VAL A 349 2.53 6.71 -6.92
N TRP A 350 1.76 6.19 -5.96
CA TRP A 350 2.08 6.25 -4.54
C TRP A 350 2.15 4.83 -4.00
N ASN A 351 3.37 4.31 -3.93
CA ASN A 351 3.63 2.99 -3.38
C ASN A 351 3.62 3.06 -1.85
N HIS A 352 3.12 2.01 -1.21
CA HIS A 352 3.07 1.85 0.24
C HIS A 352 3.27 0.39 0.64
N GLY A 353 3.73 0.17 1.86
CA GLY A 353 3.68 -1.12 2.54
C GLY A 353 2.34 -1.29 3.27
N ILE A 354 1.56 -2.28 2.84
CA ILE A 354 0.27 -2.65 3.42
C ILE A 354 0.49 -3.76 4.45
N GLY A 355 0.18 -3.48 5.71
CA GLY A 355 0.46 -4.41 6.81
C GLY A 355 -0.78 -4.98 7.50
N LYS A 356 -1.96 -4.37 7.34
CA LYS A 356 -3.16 -4.77 8.07
C LYS A 356 -4.43 -4.47 7.28
N TYR A 357 -5.46 -5.28 7.51
CA TYR A 357 -6.83 -4.96 7.11
C TYR A 357 -7.85 -5.43 8.15
N THR A 358 -9.02 -4.79 8.13
CA THR A 358 -10.23 -5.19 8.87
C THR A 358 -11.38 -5.28 7.88
N ALA A 359 -12.07 -6.41 7.80
CA ALA A 359 -13.17 -6.66 6.88
C ALA A 359 -14.44 -7.08 7.62
N SER A 360 -15.54 -6.36 7.42
CA SER A 360 -16.88 -6.71 7.91
C SER A 360 -17.71 -7.33 6.80
N PHE A 361 -18.32 -8.49 7.08
CA PHE A 361 -19.02 -9.28 6.07
C PHE A 361 -20.53 -9.20 6.23
N HIS A 362 -21.22 -9.00 5.11
CA HIS A 362 -22.69 -8.93 5.05
C HIS A 362 -23.20 -9.84 3.94
N VAL A 363 -24.13 -10.74 4.26
CA VAL A 363 -24.80 -11.53 3.23
C VAL A 363 -25.71 -10.64 2.39
N ILE A 364 -25.79 -10.91 1.08
CA ILE A 364 -26.72 -10.21 0.18
C ILE A 364 -28.03 -11.01 0.10
N PRO A 365 -29.17 -10.45 0.53
CA PRO A 365 -30.45 -11.16 0.48
C PRO A 365 -30.77 -11.68 -0.91
N GLY A 366 -31.16 -12.96 -1.00
CA GLY A 366 -31.53 -13.61 -2.26
C GLY A 366 -30.37 -13.99 -3.19
N ALA A 367 -29.12 -13.61 -2.87
CA ALA A 367 -27.97 -13.84 -3.74
C ALA A 367 -27.15 -15.12 -3.41
N GLY A 368 -27.61 -15.89 -2.41
CA GLY A 368 -26.94 -17.07 -1.88
C GLY A 368 -25.92 -16.74 -0.77
N ALA A 369 -25.69 -17.70 0.12
CA ALA A 369 -24.90 -17.49 1.34
C ALA A 369 -23.39 -17.23 1.11
N ARG A 370 -22.88 -17.56 -0.09
CA ARG A 370 -21.47 -17.37 -0.47
C ARG A 370 -21.18 -16.03 -1.13
N ARG A 371 -22.22 -15.28 -1.51
CA ARG A 371 -22.08 -13.94 -2.10
C ARG A 371 -22.28 -12.91 -1.01
N VAL A 372 -21.24 -12.12 -0.75
CA VAL A 372 -21.18 -11.20 0.37
C VAL A 372 -20.74 -9.82 -0.08
N ARG A 373 -21.28 -8.80 0.60
CA ARG A 373 -20.78 -7.43 0.62
C ARG A 373 -19.75 -7.32 1.74
N ILE A 374 -18.62 -6.70 1.44
CA ILE A 374 -17.50 -6.53 2.36
C ILE A 374 -17.22 -5.05 2.52
N GLU A 375 -17.19 -4.58 3.76
CA GLU A 375 -16.68 -3.27 4.14
C GLU A 375 -15.26 -3.46 4.69
N LEU A 376 -14.27 -2.90 4.00
CA LEU A 376 -12.84 -3.12 4.25
C LEU A 376 -12.15 -1.83 4.66
N GLU A 377 -11.48 -1.84 5.81
CA GLU A 377 -10.45 -0.86 6.19
C GLU A 377 -9.06 -1.46 5.93
N LEU A 378 -8.26 -0.79 5.10
CA LEU A 378 -6.90 -1.15 4.74
C LEU A 378 -5.91 -0.18 5.40
N VAL A 379 -4.90 -0.71 6.10
CA VAL A 379 -3.89 0.09 6.81
C VAL A 379 -2.53 -0.12 6.18
N ALA A 380 -1.95 0.98 5.70
CA ALA A 380 -0.62 1.04 5.11
C ALA A 380 0.26 2.07 5.83
N ASN A 381 1.57 1.97 5.65
CA ASN A 381 2.48 3.00 6.14
C ASN A 381 2.27 4.34 5.42
N THR A 382 2.71 5.42 6.05
CA THR A 382 2.74 6.75 5.41
C THR A 382 4.03 6.96 4.64
N GLY A 383 3.90 7.62 3.49
CA GLY A 383 4.99 8.06 2.63
C GLY A 383 5.36 9.53 2.83
N SER A 384 4.78 10.21 3.82
CA SER A 384 4.98 11.65 4.09
C SER A 384 5.50 11.91 5.50
N ASN A 385 6.13 10.91 6.14
CA ASN A 385 6.64 11.02 7.49
C ASN A 385 8.13 11.41 7.51
N LEU A 386 8.41 12.72 7.54
CA LEU A 386 9.76 13.26 7.74
C LEU A 386 9.98 13.60 9.22
N ASN A 387 11.08 13.13 9.80
CA ASN A 387 11.49 13.30 11.19
C ASN A 387 10.38 12.95 12.20
N ASP A 388 9.59 11.92 11.91
CA ASP A 388 8.45 11.47 12.72
C ASP A 388 7.36 12.54 12.97
N GLN A 389 7.28 13.56 12.12
CA GLN A 389 6.34 14.66 12.30
C GLN A 389 4.91 14.30 11.89
N ASP A 390 4.71 13.32 11.01
CA ASP A 390 3.40 12.83 10.61
C ASP A 390 3.39 11.29 10.55
N PRO A 391 3.39 10.61 11.71
CA PRO A 391 3.43 9.16 11.77
C PRO A 391 2.06 8.52 11.46
N LYS A 392 1.05 9.31 11.06
CA LYS A 392 -0.31 8.82 10.81
C LYS A 392 -0.27 7.78 9.67
N PRO A 393 -0.74 6.54 9.89
CA PRO A 393 -0.81 5.56 8.81
C PRO A 393 -1.81 6.02 7.75
N ARG A 394 -1.62 5.55 6.52
CA ARG A 394 -2.61 5.71 5.45
C ARG A 394 -3.74 4.71 5.67
N ILE A 395 -4.97 5.21 5.76
CA ILE A 395 -6.17 4.39 6.00
C ILE A 395 -7.08 4.50 4.78
N ASN A 396 -7.14 3.43 3.99
CA ASN A 396 -8.00 3.36 2.81
C ASN A 396 -9.22 2.49 3.10
N ASN A 397 -10.42 3.01 2.87
CA ASN A 397 -11.65 2.24 2.99
C ASN A 397 -12.14 1.80 1.61
N TYR A 398 -12.55 0.55 1.49
CA TYR A 398 -13.10 -0.02 0.26
C TYR A 398 -14.37 -0.79 0.58
N GLU A 399 -15.30 -0.79 -0.37
CA GLU A 399 -16.53 -1.57 -0.26
C GLU A 399 -16.78 -2.32 -1.57
N TYR A 400 -17.08 -3.61 -1.48
CA TYR A 400 -17.30 -4.44 -2.68
C TYR A 400 -18.11 -5.69 -2.39
N ILE A 401 -18.63 -6.29 -3.46
CA ILE A 401 -19.31 -7.58 -3.48
C ILE A 401 -18.38 -8.60 -4.12
N LEU A 402 -18.28 -9.79 -3.51
CA LEU A 402 -17.60 -10.94 -4.12
C LEU A 402 -18.26 -12.26 -3.76
N VAL A 403 -17.79 -13.33 -4.40
CA VAL A 403 -18.28 -14.69 -4.21
C VAL A 403 -17.17 -15.58 -3.68
N TYR A 404 -17.51 -16.42 -2.70
CA TYR A 404 -16.64 -17.50 -2.22
C TYR A 404 -16.96 -18.84 -2.89
N GLY A 405 -15.92 -19.63 -3.14
CA GLY A 405 -15.99 -21.02 -3.54
C GLY A 405 -16.58 -21.92 -2.44
N VAL A 406 -16.82 -23.18 -2.78
CA VAL A 406 -17.31 -24.18 -1.81
C VAL A 406 -16.22 -24.61 -0.82
N ASP A 407 -14.96 -24.36 -1.17
CA ASP A 407 -13.77 -24.57 -0.36
C ASP A 407 -13.48 -23.41 0.59
N GLY A 408 -14.25 -22.32 0.52
CA GLY A 408 -14.07 -21.13 1.34
C GLY A 408 -12.94 -20.22 0.89
N GLU A 409 -12.39 -20.43 -0.30
CA GLU A 409 -11.53 -19.47 -0.98
C GLU A 409 -12.38 -18.48 -1.79
N VAL A 410 -11.81 -17.34 -2.14
CA VAL A 410 -12.45 -16.40 -3.07
C VAL A 410 -12.58 -17.07 -4.45
N ASP A 411 -13.78 -17.04 -5.05
CA ASP A 411 -14.01 -17.53 -6.40
C ASP A 411 -13.56 -16.48 -7.43
N GLU A 412 -12.29 -16.56 -7.81
CA GLU A 412 -11.67 -15.64 -8.78
C GLU A 412 -12.24 -15.78 -10.20
N SER A 413 -13.05 -16.80 -10.48
CA SER A 413 -13.74 -16.97 -11.77
C SER A 413 -15.10 -16.27 -11.82
N ALA A 414 -15.70 -15.96 -10.66
CA ALA A 414 -17.02 -15.36 -10.52
C ALA A 414 -17.04 -13.83 -10.69
N VAL A 415 -16.16 -13.29 -11.54
CA VAL A 415 -15.99 -11.84 -11.75
C VAL A 415 -17.28 -11.13 -12.14
N ALA A 416 -18.15 -11.76 -12.92
CA ALA A 416 -19.44 -11.20 -13.34
C ALA A 416 -20.47 -11.02 -12.20
N LEU A 417 -20.19 -11.57 -11.01
CA LEU A 417 -21.02 -11.44 -9.82
C LEU A 417 -20.41 -10.48 -8.78
N CYS A 418 -19.25 -9.90 -9.08
CA CYS A 418 -18.55 -8.95 -8.24
C CYS A 418 -18.94 -7.51 -8.61
N ASP A 419 -18.77 -6.59 -7.66
CA ASP A 419 -19.14 -5.17 -7.81
C ASP A 419 -18.28 -4.35 -6.84
N TRP A 420 -17.50 -3.39 -7.32
CA TRP A 420 -16.72 -2.49 -6.48
C TRP A 420 -17.56 -1.24 -6.18
N LEU A 421 -18.12 -1.20 -4.98
CA LEU A 421 -19.17 -0.25 -4.62
C LEU A 421 -18.65 1.15 -4.26
N ALA A 422 -17.54 1.23 -3.52
CA ALA A 422 -17.05 2.50 -3.01
C ALA A 422 -15.56 2.51 -2.60
N VAL A 423 -15.04 3.73 -2.47
CA VAL A 423 -13.76 4.10 -1.83
C VAL A 423 -13.99 5.19 -0.78
N GLY A 424 -13.16 5.23 0.25
CA GLY A 424 -13.20 6.27 1.28
C GLY A 424 -11.94 6.29 2.16
N GLY A 425 -12.01 7.05 3.27
CA GLY A 425 -10.83 7.33 4.09
C GLY A 425 -9.85 8.20 3.29
N ASP A 426 -8.60 7.76 3.20
CA ASP A 426 -7.53 8.38 2.41
C ASP A 426 -7.51 7.88 0.93
N ALA A 427 -8.41 6.96 0.56
CA ALA A 427 -8.53 6.49 -0.83
C ALA A 427 -9.40 7.43 -1.67
N LEU A 428 -8.87 7.86 -2.81
CA LEU A 428 -9.64 8.59 -3.85
C LEU A 428 -10.06 7.67 -5.00
N TYR A 429 -9.39 6.52 -5.16
CA TYR A 429 -9.52 5.60 -6.29
C TYR A 429 -9.31 4.16 -5.81
N ALA A 430 -9.68 3.18 -6.64
CA ALA A 430 -9.17 1.81 -6.47
C ALA A 430 -7.62 1.81 -6.57
N PRO A 431 -6.93 0.96 -5.79
CA PRO A 431 -5.46 0.88 -5.87
C PRO A 431 -5.06 0.44 -7.27
N LEU A 432 -3.91 0.88 -7.80
CA LEU A 432 -3.42 0.38 -9.10
C LEU A 432 -3.03 -1.11 -9.00
N ASN A 433 -2.45 -1.49 -7.86
CA ASN A 433 -1.98 -2.86 -7.62
C ASN A 433 -1.82 -3.18 -6.12
N ILE A 434 -1.80 -4.48 -5.83
CA ILE A 434 -1.31 -5.08 -4.59
C ILE A 434 -0.45 -6.28 -4.97
N LEU A 435 0.80 -6.30 -4.47
CA LEU A 435 1.87 -7.15 -4.94
C LEU A 435 2.57 -7.84 -3.76
N GLU A 436 2.86 -9.13 -3.91
CA GLU A 436 3.81 -9.84 -3.07
C GLU A 436 5.25 -9.48 -3.49
N VAL A 437 6.03 -8.91 -2.57
CA VAL A 437 7.48 -8.77 -2.77
C VAL A 437 8.14 -10.06 -2.31
N ALA A 438 8.44 -10.96 -3.24
CA ALA A 438 9.01 -12.27 -2.92
C ALA A 438 10.50 -12.16 -2.57
N GLU A 439 11.25 -11.39 -3.38
CA GLU A 439 12.68 -11.16 -3.19
C GLU A 439 13.06 -9.75 -3.68
N SER A 440 14.13 -9.20 -3.11
CA SER A 440 14.69 -7.90 -3.51
C SER A 440 16.21 -7.98 -3.60
N ARG A 441 16.75 -7.29 -4.60
CA ARG A 441 18.17 -6.89 -4.66
C ARG A 441 18.27 -5.40 -4.32
N TRP A 442 19.39 -4.97 -3.75
CA TRP A 442 19.58 -3.60 -3.32
C TRP A 442 20.62 -2.91 -4.21
N GLN A 443 20.13 -2.35 -5.31
CA GLN A 443 20.95 -1.65 -6.31
C GLN A 443 20.17 -0.46 -6.86
N GLY A 444 20.43 0.73 -6.31
CA GLY A 444 19.76 1.95 -6.71
C GLY A 444 20.10 2.39 -8.12
N HIS A 445 19.51 3.52 -8.52
CA HIS A 445 19.86 4.15 -9.79
C HIS A 445 21.22 4.84 -9.69
N ASN A 446 21.53 5.40 -8.53
CA ASN A 446 22.79 6.02 -8.20
C ASN A 446 23.87 4.94 -7.96
N PRO A 447 24.83 4.77 -8.89
CA PRO A 447 25.79 3.66 -8.82
C PRO A 447 26.77 3.80 -7.65
N MET A 448 26.85 4.97 -7.02
CA MET A 448 27.71 5.23 -5.86
C MET A 448 27.04 4.84 -4.55
N VAL A 449 25.71 4.80 -4.50
CA VAL A 449 24.96 4.29 -3.34
C VAL A 449 24.94 2.77 -3.46
N THR A 450 25.76 2.10 -2.65
CA THR A 450 25.89 0.65 -2.65
C THR A 450 25.32 0.03 -1.38
N GLU A 451 24.74 -1.16 -1.49
CA GLU A 451 24.23 -1.91 -0.34
C GLU A 451 25.27 -2.07 0.75
N ALA A 452 26.53 -2.37 0.40
CA ALA A 452 27.60 -2.54 1.36
C ALA A 452 27.85 -1.26 2.20
N ASN A 453 27.85 -0.09 1.56
CA ASN A 453 28.02 1.18 2.26
C ASN A 453 26.81 1.52 3.14
N VAL A 454 25.59 1.30 2.65
CA VAL A 454 24.37 1.56 3.45
C VAL A 454 24.29 0.61 4.66
N ARG A 455 24.60 -0.68 4.49
CA ARG A 455 24.70 -1.64 5.62
C ARG A 455 25.80 -1.29 6.62
N ALA A 456 26.86 -0.61 6.20
CA ALA A 456 27.88 -0.14 7.14
C ALA A 456 27.34 0.98 8.05
N LEU A 457 26.33 1.73 7.60
CA LEU A 457 25.68 2.82 8.34
C LEU A 457 24.47 2.37 9.17
N ASP A 458 23.89 1.20 8.89
CA ASP A 458 22.66 0.73 9.51
C ASP A 458 22.92 -0.38 10.52
N ALA A 459 22.74 -0.12 11.81
CA ALA A 459 22.92 -1.09 12.89
C ALA A 459 21.80 -2.15 12.98
N SER A 460 20.64 -1.92 12.37
CA SER A 460 19.50 -2.85 12.38
C SER A 460 19.55 -3.86 11.23
N ASN A 461 20.14 -3.47 10.10
CA ASN A 461 20.19 -4.25 8.86
C ASN A 461 21.64 -4.49 8.41
N GLY A 462 22.59 -4.34 9.30
CA GLY A 462 24.01 -4.34 9.04
C GLY A 462 24.73 -3.94 10.32
N GLY A 463 26.04 -3.86 10.30
CA GLY A 463 26.78 -3.56 11.52
C GLY A 463 28.26 -3.68 11.27
N GLY A 464 28.84 -2.63 10.69
CA GLY A 464 30.28 -2.52 10.56
C GLY A 464 30.86 -1.79 11.77
N ALA A 465 32.04 -2.22 12.24
CA ALA A 465 32.80 -1.49 13.26
C ALA A 465 33.31 -0.11 12.78
N LYS A 466 33.03 0.29 11.53
CA LYS A 466 33.56 1.50 10.88
C LYS A 466 33.06 2.79 11.52
N PHE A 467 31.83 2.82 12.02
CA PHE A 467 31.16 4.04 12.49
C PHE A 467 30.73 3.96 13.97
N THR A 468 31.61 3.47 14.83
CA THR A 468 31.37 3.40 16.29
C THR A 468 31.89 4.61 17.07
N GLY A 469 32.63 5.51 16.41
CA GLY A 469 33.24 6.70 17.01
C GLY A 469 32.31 7.92 17.09
N ALA A 470 32.89 9.09 17.33
CA ALA A 470 32.17 10.36 17.24
C ALA A 470 31.82 10.67 15.77
N ALA A 471 30.62 11.22 15.55
CA ALA A 471 30.21 11.67 14.23
C ALA A 471 31.14 12.78 13.70
N PRO A 472 31.47 12.77 12.39
CA PRO A 472 32.26 13.84 11.80
C PRO A 472 31.45 15.15 11.75
N THR A 473 32.14 16.28 11.70
CA THR A 473 31.52 17.56 11.36
C THR A 473 31.32 17.61 9.85
N PHE A 474 30.05 17.58 9.44
CA PHE A 474 29.69 17.71 8.03
C PHE A 474 29.88 19.13 7.53
N ARG A 475 30.30 19.24 6.27
CA ARG A 475 30.50 20.49 5.56
C ARG A 475 29.35 20.73 4.57
N PRO A 476 28.97 22.00 4.34
CA PRO A 476 28.00 22.33 3.31
C PRO A 476 28.49 21.93 1.92
N VAL A 477 27.55 21.79 0.98
CA VAL A 477 27.81 21.47 -0.43
C VAL A 477 28.91 22.35 -1.02
N ALA A 478 28.78 23.67 -0.88
CA ALA A 478 29.72 24.64 -1.43
C ALA A 478 31.16 24.37 -0.96
N THR A 479 31.35 23.87 0.25
CA THR A 479 32.68 23.53 0.79
C THR A 479 33.11 22.12 0.39
N ASN A 480 32.19 21.16 0.39
CA ASN A 480 32.47 19.76 0.09
C ASN A 480 32.85 19.55 -1.39
N GLU A 481 32.18 20.26 -2.30
CA GLU A 481 32.30 20.06 -3.74
C GLU A 481 33.28 21.03 -4.42
N ALA A 482 33.65 22.15 -3.80
CA ALA A 482 34.58 23.14 -4.39
C ALA A 482 35.96 22.60 -4.81
N SER A 483 36.38 21.45 -4.28
CA SER A 483 37.65 20.80 -4.62
C SER A 483 37.51 19.55 -5.47
N ARG A 484 36.29 19.19 -5.86
CA ARG A 484 36.01 17.98 -6.63
C ARG A 484 35.90 18.33 -8.09
N SER A 485 36.48 17.50 -8.95
CA SER A 485 36.25 17.62 -10.38
C SER A 485 34.74 17.46 -10.64
N PRO A 486 34.14 18.29 -11.50
CA PRO A 486 32.77 18.08 -11.94
C PRO A 486 32.62 16.64 -12.42
N LEU A 487 31.49 16.01 -12.13
CA LEU A 487 31.17 14.72 -12.72
C LEU A 487 31.36 14.84 -14.23
N ALA A 488 32.17 13.96 -14.80
CA ALA A 488 32.32 13.88 -16.24
C ALA A 488 30.96 13.44 -16.79
N PHE A 489 30.14 14.41 -17.18
CA PHE A 489 28.92 14.14 -17.92
C PHE A 489 29.35 13.43 -19.20
N PRO A 490 28.98 12.16 -19.43
CA PRO A 490 29.11 11.63 -20.77
C PRO A 490 28.35 12.63 -21.65
N PRO A 491 28.98 13.19 -22.70
CA PRO A 491 28.22 14.02 -23.62
C PRO A 491 27.04 13.16 -24.05
N MET A 492 25.82 13.64 -23.87
CA MET A 492 24.61 12.98 -24.38
C MET A 492 24.74 12.92 -25.92
N THR A 493 25.55 11.98 -26.39
CA THR A 493 25.89 11.73 -27.79
C THR A 493 24.91 10.67 -28.24
N GLY A 494 23.70 11.15 -28.49
CA GLY A 494 22.57 10.33 -28.92
C GLY A 494 21.46 11.21 -29.50
N GLY A 495 21.76 11.88 -30.62
CA GLY A 495 20.78 12.26 -31.66
C GLY A 495 19.55 13.07 -31.24
N ASP A 496 19.72 14.34 -30.89
CA ASP A 496 19.14 15.49 -31.61
C ASP A 496 19.49 16.75 -30.84
N SER A 497 20.30 17.60 -31.46
CA SER A 497 20.81 18.84 -30.90
C SER A 497 19.75 19.94 -30.89
N ALA A 498 18.79 19.80 -29.99
CA ALA A 498 18.07 20.91 -29.40
C ALA A 498 17.88 20.60 -27.91
N PRO A 499 18.16 21.53 -26.97
CA PRO A 499 17.56 21.43 -25.65
C PRO A 499 16.05 21.23 -25.86
N PRO A 500 15.37 20.34 -25.11
CA PRO A 500 13.93 20.14 -25.31
C PRO A 500 13.27 21.51 -25.23
N ARG A 501 12.78 22.01 -26.38
CA ARG A 501 12.02 23.25 -26.40
C ARG A 501 10.83 23.00 -25.48
N ILE A 502 10.74 23.82 -24.44
CA ILE A 502 9.62 23.96 -23.51
C ILE A 502 8.44 24.58 -24.28
N ALA A 503 7.98 23.91 -25.34
CA ALA A 503 6.87 24.35 -26.17
C ALA A 503 5.94 23.15 -26.41
N ASP A 504 4.88 23.13 -25.61
CA ASP A 504 3.56 22.55 -25.91
C ASP A 504 3.42 21.06 -26.23
N SER A 505 4.33 20.18 -25.82
CA SER A 505 4.06 18.74 -25.92
C SER A 505 4.58 17.92 -24.74
N ILE A 506 3.62 17.31 -24.04
CA ILE A 506 3.66 16.17 -23.13
C ILE A 506 5.03 15.92 -22.48
N PRO A 507 5.21 16.19 -21.17
CA PRO A 507 6.44 15.86 -20.48
C PRO A 507 6.76 14.38 -20.68
N THR A 508 8.00 14.07 -21.03
CA THR A 508 8.52 12.70 -20.98
C THR A 508 8.09 12.13 -19.63
N PRO A 509 7.26 11.07 -19.58
CA PRO A 509 6.69 10.64 -18.33
C PRO A 509 7.83 10.34 -17.33
N PRO A 510 7.69 10.71 -16.04
CA PRO A 510 8.64 10.30 -15.02
C PRO A 510 8.88 8.80 -15.21
N ARG A 511 10.14 8.36 -15.20
CA ARG A 511 10.61 7.02 -15.61
C ARG A 511 9.65 5.93 -15.12
N ARG A 512 8.58 5.67 -15.88
CA ARG A 512 7.50 4.76 -15.51
C ARG A 512 8.04 3.38 -15.76
N GLY A 513 8.66 2.80 -14.74
CA GLY A 513 8.78 1.35 -14.62
C GLY A 513 7.37 0.78 -14.48
N LEU A 514 6.63 0.68 -15.59
CA LEU A 514 5.64 -0.37 -15.70
C LEU A 514 6.42 -1.65 -15.43
N PHE A 515 6.18 -2.28 -14.27
CA PHE A 515 6.64 -3.64 -14.04
C PHE A 515 6.23 -4.46 -15.25
N ARG A 516 7.19 -4.79 -16.13
CA ARG A 516 6.97 -5.73 -17.22
C ARG A 516 6.94 -7.10 -16.56
N PHE A 517 5.75 -7.51 -16.14
CA PHE A 517 5.53 -8.86 -15.62
C PHE A 517 5.70 -9.84 -16.78
N GLY A 518 6.87 -10.49 -16.85
CA GLY A 518 7.02 -11.69 -17.65
C GLY A 518 6.07 -12.75 -17.09
N ARG A 519 5.15 -13.24 -17.93
CA ARG A 519 4.52 -14.54 -17.67
C ARG A 519 5.60 -15.58 -17.95
N ASP A 520 6.09 -16.24 -16.91
CA ASP A 520 6.52 -17.62 -17.04
C ASP A 520 5.27 -18.50 -17.19
#